data_AF-A0AAV6AE58-F1
#
_entry.id   AF-A0AAV6AE58-F1
#
_cell.length_a   1.000
_cell.length_b   1.000
_cell.length_c   1.000
_cell.angle_alpha   90.00
_cell.angle_beta   90.00
_cell.angle_gamma   90.00
#
_symmetry.space_group_name_H-M   'P 1'
#
loop_
_entity.id
_entity.type
_entity.pdbx_description
1 polymer ?
#
loop_
_entity_poly.entity_id
_entity_poly.type
_entity_poly.pdbx_seq_one_letter_code
_entity_poly.pdbx_strand_id
1 'polypeptide(L)'
;MTGTAKGGRDLVAQYAGHLAHLLNGNDHLPADATQVEIRAFQLYERVFRGLSANKRYLDGLVGLWSYPLPHEPEAAADLYFDQVLDRPIGRRPGKPSSADNLRACIVKVAIGPFPVGGDAELSTWKAMVDGPTRIRRFIDRTALFELSNLILKCLDAANRPYAEVLRLGLCPKDWLTGSEEVTVNTLKAANGFLKALRTEMNDEVGRRPTADELERAFAASPVPGSDSGAAFGRTTLGGAILTRVAGQDITRMVSYESVEAVLSDTLADEDDAPLLQPDEALPLLDRAVRAGAVAPDERGLLAAILEGNPLADAMKTDLGLRRRLKNDFDGDLGAYVADLSGRVAAFVQKELDGRP
;
A
#
# COMPACT_ATOMS: atom_id res chain seq x y z
N MET A 1 10.57 -12.01 0.56
CA MET A 1 11.30 -11.12 -0.36
C MET A 1 11.38 -9.77 0.31
N THR A 2 12.51 -9.42 0.90
CA THR A 2 12.72 -8.17 1.63
C THR A 2 13.60 -7.25 0.77
N GLY A 3 12.98 -6.55 -0.16
CA GLY A 3 13.62 -5.42 -0.85
C GLY A 3 13.03 -4.14 -0.26
N THR A 4 13.85 -3.29 0.34
CA THR A 4 13.44 -2.00 0.90
C THR A 4 12.88 -1.09 -0.20
N ALA A 5 11.70 -0.52 0.02
CA ALA A 5 11.03 0.36 -0.95
C ALA A 5 11.77 1.69 -1.02
N LYS A 6 12.22 2.13 -2.20
CA LYS A 6 12.96 3.39 -2.35
C LYS A 6 12.07 4.60 -2.68
N GLY A 7 10.76 4.38 -2.86
CA GLY A 7 9.78 5.43 -3.12
C GLY A 7 8.33 4.91 -3.18
N GLY A 8 7.36 5.81 -3.37
CA GLY A 8 5.92 5.47 -3.32
C GLY A 8 5.50 4.41 -4.34
N ARG A 9 6.13 4.39 -5.52
CA ARG A 9 5.89 3.34 -6.53
C ARG A 9 6.34 1.95 -6.08
N ASP A 10 7.43 1.85 -5.32
CA ASP A 10 7.93 0.58 -4.81
C ASP A 10 6.99 0.02 -3.74
N LEU A 11 6.38 0.88 -2.92
CA LEU A 11 5.34 0.49 -1.96
C LEU A 11 4.10 -0.09 -2.67
N VAL A 12 3.63 0.55 -3.75
CA VAL A 12 2.51 0.04 -4.56
C VAL A 12 2.87 -1.31 -5.20
N ALA A 13 4.11 -1.48 -5.67
CA ALA A 13 4.59 -2.75 -6.23
C ALA A 13 4.68 -3.87 -5.18
N GLN A 14 5.20 -3.57 -3.99
CA GLN A 14 5.19 -4.50 -2.87
C GLN A 14 3.77 -4.88 -2.48
N TYR A 15 2.85 -3.91 -2.48
CA TYR A 15 1.45 -4.15 -2.16
C TYR A 15 0.74 -5.03 -3.19
N ALA A 16 1.01 -4.81 -4.48
CA ALA A 16 0.55 -5.71 -5.52
C ALA A 16 1.05 -7.16 -5.30
N GLY A 17 2.30 -7.31 -4.87
CA GLY A 17 2.87 -8.61 -4.48
C GLY A 17 2.13 -9.23 -3.29
N HIS A 18 1.89 -8.43 -2.24
CA HIS A 18 1.14 -8.87 -1.06
C HIS A 18 -0.26 -9.36 -1.44
N LEU A 19 -0.99 -8.59 -2.26
CA LEU A 19 -2.32 -8.98 -2.75
C LEU A 19 -2.28 -10.27 -3.58
N ALA A 20 -1.27 -10.44 -4.44
CA ALA A 20 -1.09 -11.68 -5.21
C ALA A 20 -0.88 -12.89 -4.28
N HIS A 21 -0.07 -12.74 -3.23
CA HIS A 21 0.16 -13.78 -2.24
C HIS A 21 -1.11 -14.12 -1.45
N LEU A 22 -1.87 -13.12 -0.99
CA LEU A 22 -3.13 -13.32 -0.29
C LEU A 22 -4.15 -14.05 -1.17
N LEU A 23 -4.29 -13.64 -2.44
CA LEU A 23 -5.18 -14.29 -3.40
C LEU A 23 -4.77 -15.74 -3.69
N ASN A 24 -3.47 -16.04 -3.65
CA ASN A 24 -2.91 -17.37 -3.83
C ASN A 24 -2.95 -18.25 -2.55
N GLY A 25 -3.63 -17.78 -1.49
CA GLY A 25 -3.88 -18.51 -0.24
C GLY A 25 -2.89 -18.22 0.89
N ASN A 26 -1.88 -17.38 0.64
CA ASN A 26 -0.77 -17.06 1.56
C ASN A 26 -0.07 -18.32 2.13
N ASP A 27 0.69 -18.16 3.21
CA ASP A 27 1.40 -19.25 3.92
C ASP A 27 0.47 -20.16 4.76
N HIS A 28 -0.85 -19.91 4.77
CA HIS A 28 -1.81 -20.69 5.56
C HIS A 28 -2.25 -21.98 4.89
N LEU A 29 -1.90 -22.17 3.61
CA LEU A 29 -2.13 -23.43 2.92
C LEU A 29 -0.86 -24.29 3.01
N PRO A 30 -1.01 -25.61 3.22
CA PRO A 30 0.07 -26.56 3.09
C PRO A 30 0.85 -26.37 1.78
N ALA A 31 2.16 -26.66 1.81
CA ALA A 31 3.02 -26.50 0.63
C ALA A 31 2.56 -27.34 -0.57
N ASP A 32 1.90 -28.47 -0.30
CA ASP A 32 1.33 -29.40 -1.27
C ASP A 32 -0.10 -29.04 -1.72
N ALA A 33 -0.74 -28.05 -1.11
CA ALA A 33 -2.05 -27.59 -1.57
C ALA A 33 -1.90 -27.04 -3.01
N THR A 34 -2.70 -27.56 -3.94
CA THR A 34 -2.66 -27.19 -5.37
C THR A 34 -3.76 -26.22 -5.78
N GLN A 35 -4.70 -25.95 -4.86
CA GLN A 35 -5.87 -25.10 -5.09
C GLN A 35 -6.10 -24.18 -3.90
N VAL A 36 -6.73 -23.04 -4.17
CA VAL A 36 -7.16 -22.07 -3.16
C VAL A 36 -8.63 -21.72 -3.40
N GLU A 37 -9.37 -21.57 -2.31
CA GLU A 37 -10.73 -21.05 -2.31
C GLU A 37 -10.68 -19.53 -2.05
N ILE A 38 -11.21 -18.76 -2.99
CA ILE A 38 -11.31 -17.30 -2.89
C ILE A 38 -12.56 -16.99 -2.07
N ARG A 39 -12.35 -16.60 -0.81
CA ARG A 39 -13.41 -16.15 0.10
C ARG A 39 -13.34 -14.64 0.22
N ALA A 40 -14.14 -13.93 -0.57
CA ALA A 40 -14.09 -12.47 -0.70
C ALA A 40 -14.06 -11.74 0.64
N PHE A 41 -14.95 -12.10 1.58
CA PHE A 41 -14.98 -11.48 2.91
C PHE A 41 -13.70 -11.73 3.72
N GLN A 42 -13.17 -12.96 3.72
CA GLN A 42 -11.93 -13.27 4.44
C GLN A 42 -10.72 -12.58 3.80
N LEU A 43 -10.70 -12.47 2.47
CA LEU A 43 -9.67 -11.72 1.76
C LEU A 43 -9.77 -10.22 2.11
N TYR A 44 -10.98 -9.67 2.19
CA TYR A 44 -11.23 -8.28 2.59
C TYR A 44 -10.69 -8.04 4.00
N GLU A 45 -11.07 -8.87 4.98
CA GLU A 45 -10.58 -8.73 6.35
C GLU A 45 -9.06 -8.77 6.44
N ARG A 46 -8.40 -9.64 5.65
CA ARG A 46 -6.93 -9.72 5.62
C ARG A 46 -6.30 -8.48 5.01
N VAL A 47 -6.86 -7.99 3.90
CA VAL A 47 -6.41 -6.75 3.26
C VAL A 47 -6.61 -5.57 4.20
N PHE A 48 -7.78 -5.45 4.80
CA PHE A 48 -8.13 -4.39 5.74
C PHE A 48 -7.22 -4.40 6.97
N ARG A 49 -6.99 -5.57 7.59
CA ARG A 49 -6.03 -5.72 8.70
C ARG A 49 -4.61 -5.38 8.28
N GLY A 50 -4.18 -5.81 7.09
CA GLY A 50 -2.84 -5.49 6.57
C GLY A 50 -2.63 -3.99 6.36
N LEU A 51 -3.66 -3.29 5.87
CA LEU A 51 -3.66 -1.84 5.68
C LEU A 51 -3.71 -1.08 7.01
N SER A 52 -4.62 -1.44 7.91
CA SER A 52 -4.81 -0.76 9.21
C SER A 52 -3.66 -1.01 10.19
N ALA A 53 -3.05 -2.21 10.18
CA ALA A 53 -1.94 -2.53 11.07
C ALA A 53 -0.63 -1.82 10.70
N ASN A 54 -0.49 -1.33 9.46
CA ASN A 54 0.71 -0.67 9.01
C ASN A 54 0.40 0.75 8.55
N LYS A 55 0.30 1.66 9.53
CA LYS A 55 0.03 3.08 9.31
C LYS A 55 1.01 3.71 8.30
N ARG A 56 2.30 3.34 8.33
CA ARG A 56 3.31 3.85 7.39
C ARG A 56 3.05 3.38 5.95
N TYR A 57 2.66 2.13 5.80
CA TYR A 57 2.32 1.53 4.51
C TYR A 57 1.05 2.14 3.93
N LEU A 58 0.06 2.38 4.80
CA LEU A 58 -1.15 3.11 4.45
C LEU A 58 -0.84 4.56 4.11
N ASP A 59 -0.04 5.27 4.90
CA ASP A 59 0.42 6.63 4.62
C ASP A 59 1.24 6.70 3.33
N GLY A 60 1.96 5.64 2.95
CA GLY A 60 2.68 5.56 1.67
C GLY A 60 1.77 5.26 0.46
N LEU A 61 0.78 4.39 0.63
CA LEU A 61 -0.22 4.05 -0.41
C LEU A 61 -1.29 5.14 -0.58
N VAL A 62 -1.58 5.88 0.50
CA VAL A 62 -2.59 6.93 0.66
C VAL A 62 -1.92 8.32 0.73
N GLY A 63 -0.64 8.48 0.40
CA GLY A 63 0.17 9.67 0.76
C GLY A 63 -0.48 11.03 0.59
N LEU A 64 -0.80 11.75 1.67
CA LEU A 64 -1.52 13.05 1.66
C LEU A 64 -2.92 13.01 0.98
N TRP A 65 -3.49 11.83 0.70
CA TRP A 65 -4.72 11.65 -0.10
C TRP A 65 -5.99 12.08 0.62
N SER A 66 -5.91 12.26 1.92
CA SER A 66 -7.00 12.71 2.74
C SER A 66 -6.52 13.92 3.49
N TYR A 67 -7.00 15.08 3.08
CA TYR A 67 -6.99 16.23 3.95
C TYR A 67 -8.43 16.54 4.34
N PRO A 68 -8.77 16.48 5.64
CA PRO A 68 -7.92 15.99 6.74
C PRO A 68 -7.66 14.47 6.62
N LEU A 69 -6.50 14.03 7.13
CA LEU A 69 -6.18 12.61 7.27
C LEU A 69 -7.22 11.97 8.20
N PRO A 70 -7.74 10.76 7.91
CA PRO A 70 -8.51 10.00 8.86
C PRO A 70 -7.73 9.89 10.15
N HIS A 71 -8.40 10.16 11.26
CA HIS A 71 -7.76 10.12 12.57
C HIS A 71 -7.33 8.70 12.95
N GLU A 72 -8.00 7.68 12.39
CA GLU A 72 -7.78 6.26 12.69
C GLU A 72 -7.31 5.47 11.45
N PRO A 73 -6.35 4.53 11.60
CA PRO A 73 -5.87 3.66 10.51
C PRO A 73 -6.98 2.87 9.81
N GLU A 74 -7.99 2.43 10.54
CA GLU A 74 -9.15 1.71 10.04
C GLU A 74 -9.93 2.55 9.03
N ALA A 75 -10.18 3.81 9.35
CA ALA A 75 -10.90 4.73 8.48
C ALA A 75 -10.09 5.07 7.21
N ALA A 76 -8.76 5.10 7.32
CA ALA A 76 -7.88 5.25 6.16
C ALA A 76 -7.82 3.99 5.29
N ALA A 77 -7.90 2.80 5.89
CA ALA A 77 -7.96 1.53 5.16
C ALA A 77 -9.29 1.38 4.42
N ASP A 78 -10.42 1.71 5.05
CA ASP A 78 -11.73 1.75 4.40
C ASP A 78 -11.76 2.75 3.25
N LEU A 79 -11.25 3.96 3.49
CA LEU A 79 -11.15 4.97 2.45
C LEU A 79 -10.32 4.46 1.27
N TYR A 80 -9.13 3.92 1.50
CA TYR A 80 -8.30 3.37 0.41
C TYR A 80 -9.01 2.24 -0.32
N PHE A 81 -9.71 1.37 0.41
CA PHE A 81 -10.45 0.28 -0.20
C PHE A 81 -11.52 0.80 -1.16
N ASP A 82 -12.40 1.68 -0.70
CA ASP A 82 -13.49 2.22 -1.52
C ASP A 82 -12.97 3.06 -2.69
N GLN A 83 -11.93 3.85 -2.43
CA GLN A 83 -11.45 4.87 -3.35
C GLN A 83 -10.44 4.39 -4.37
N VAL A 84 -9.78 3.24 -4.11
CA VAL A 84 -8.75 2.64 -4.98
C VAL A 84 -9.10 1.23 -5.36
N LEU A 85 -9.26 0.35 -4.38
CA LEU A 85 -9.39 -1.08 -4.66
C LEU A 85 -10.71 -1.39 -5.34
N ASP A 86 -11.81 -0.77 -4.89
CA ASP A 86 -13.13 -0.96 -5.48
C ASP A 86 -13.54 0.11 -6.50
N ARG A 87 -12.64 1.06 -6.82
CA ARG A 87 -12.88 2.04 -7.88
C ARG A 87 -12.96 1.36 -9.25
N PRO A 88 -14.03 1.57 -10.04
CA PRO A 88 -14.11 1.06 -11.40
C PRO A 88 -12.97 1.60 -12.27
N ILE A 89 -12.32 0.71 -13.03
CA ILE A 89 -11.27 1.07 -13.97
C ILE A 89 -11.87 1.16 -15.38
N GLY A 90 -11.89 2.39 -15.90
CA GLY A 90 -12.52 2.70 -17.18
C GLY A 90 -11.98 1.90 -18.37
N ARG A 91 -12.87 1.50 -19.29
CA ARG A 91 -12.50 0.83 -20.54
C ARG A 91 -12.22 1.82 -21.66
N ARG A 92 -11.26 1.48 -22.53
CA ARG A 92 -11.11 2.16 -23.82
C ARG A 92 -12.03 1.48 -24.85
N PRO A 93 -12.60 2.22 -25.82
CA PRO A 93 -13.42 1.63 -26.87
C PRO A 93 -12.71 0.46 -27.54
N GLY A 94 -13.35 -0.71 -27.53
CA GLY A 94 -12.85 -1.95 -28.15
C GLY A 94 -11.60 -2.57 -27.50
N LYS A 95 -11.20 -2.17 -26.28
CA LYS A 95 -10.03 -2.74 -25.59
C LYS A 95 -10.36 -3.11 -24.13
N PRO A 96 -9.84 -4.26 -23.63
CA PRO A 96 -9.98 -4.62 -22.22
C PRO A 96 -9.25 -3.62 -21.32
N SER A 97 -9.81 -3.35 -20.14
CA SER A 97 -9.15 -2.59 -19.07
C SER A 97 -8.06 -3.44 -18.39
N SER A 98 -7.26 -2.81 -17.52
CA SER A 98 -6.33 -3.56 -16.65
C SER A 98 -7.06 -4.58 -15.78
N ALA A 99 -8.23 -4.21 -15.24
CA ALA A 99 -9.06 -5.09 -14.42
C ALA A 99 -9.62 -6.28 -15.21
N ASP A 100 -9.99 -6.08 -16.48
CA ASP A 100 -10.41 -7.18 -17.36
C ASP A 100 -9.27 -8.18 -17.62
N ASN A 101 -8.05 -7.68 -17.81
CA ASN A 101 -6.87 -8.51 -17.99
C ASN A 101 -6.52 -9.31 -16.72
N LEU A 102 -6.67 -8.70 -15.54
CA LEU A 102 -6.53 -9.37 -14.25
C LEU A 102 -7.58 -10.47 -14.08
N ARG A 103 -8.86 -10.17 -14.34
CA ARG A 103 -9.94 -11.18 -14.30
C ARG A 103 -9.66 -12.32 -15.26
N ALA A 104 -9.21 -12.03 -16.48
CA ALA A 104 -8.87 -13.05 -17.47
C ALA A 104 -7.72 -13.95 -17.00
N CYS A 105 -6.71 -13.41 -16.30
CA CYS A 105 -5.63 -14.21 -15.71
C CYS A 105 -6.16 -15.18 -14.65
N ILE A 106 -7.03 -14.71 -13.76
CA ILE A 106 -7.64 -15.52 -12.69
C ILE A 106 -8.56 -16.61 -13.28
N VAL A 107 -9.35 -16.26 -14.30
CA VAL A 107 -10.24 -17.20 -14.99
C VAL A 107 -9.46 -18.34 -15.67
N LYS A 108 -8.25 -18.09 -16.20
CA LYS A 108 -7.42 -19.15 -16.82
C LYS A 108 -7.03 -20.26 -15.83
N VAL A 109 -7.01 -19.96 -14.53
CA VAL A 109 -6.67 -20.93 -13.48
C VAL A 109 -7.89 -21.37 -12.67
N ALA A 110 -9.10 -20.98 -13.08
CA ALA A 110 -10.35 -21.34 -12.40
C ALA A 110 -10.60 -22.85 -12.36
N ILE A 111 -11.22 -23.32 -11.28
CA ILE A 111 -11.68 -24.70 -11.11
C ILE A 111 -13.21 -24.69 -10.99
N GLY A 112 -13.89 -25.35 -11.94
CA GLY A 112 -15.34 -25.49 -11.94
C GLY A 112 -16.07 -24.39 -12.73
N PRO A 113 -17.41 -24.39 -12.69
CA PRO A 113 -18.22 -23.35 -13.34
C PRO A 113 -18.09 -22.03 -12.58
N PHE A 114 -17.96 -20.93 -13.31
CA PHE A 114 -17.89 -19.58 -12.77
C PHE A 114 -18.84 -18.67 -13.54
N PRO A 115 -19.35 -17.59 -12.92
CA PRO A 115 -20.28 -16.69 -13.58
C PRO A 115 -19.67 -16.13 -14.86
N VAL A 116 -20.46 -16.12 -15.94
CA VAL A 116 -20.12 -15.38 -17.15
C VAL A 116 -20.15 -13.91 -16.77
N GLY A 117 -18.98 -13.30 -16.66
CA GLY A 117 -18.90 -11.95 -16.14
C GLY A 117 -19.61 -10.96 -17.07
N GLY A 118 -20.34 -10.01 -16.48
CA GLY A 118 -21.07 -8.99 -17.22
C GLY A 118 -20.16 -7.94 -17.88
N ASP A 119 -20.78 -7.10 -18.71
CA ASP A 119 -20.16 -5.98 -19.41
C ASP A 119 -19.85 -4.77 -18.51
N ALA A 120 -20.08 -4.86 -17.20
CA ALA A 120 -19.76 -3.80 -16.26
C ALA A 120 -18.24 -3.54 -16.16
N GLU A 121 -17.87 -2.30 -15.90
CA GLU A 121 -16.49 -1.93 -15.58
C GLU A 121 -16.08 -2.57 -14.25
N LEU A 122 -14.85 -3.08 -14.20
CA LEU A 122 -14.31 -3.80 -13.05
C LEU A 122 -13.34 -2.92 -12.28
N SER A 123 -13.37 -3.05 -10.96
CA SER A 123 -12.33 -2.56 -10.07
C SER A 123 -11.21 -3.59 -9.90
N THR A 124 -10.11 -3.21 -9.25
CA THR A 124 -9.05 -4.16 -8.88
C THR A 124 -9.63 -5.27 -7.99
N TRP A 125 -10.47 -4.90 -7.02
CA TRP A 125 -11.12 -5.81 -6.10
C TRP A 125 -12.07 -6.78 -6.81
N LYS A 126 -13.02 -6.27 -7.60
CA LYS A 126 -13.99 -7.10 -8.33
C LYS A 126 -13.30 -8.02 -9.34
N ALA A 127 -12.22 -7.58 -9.97
CA ALA A 127 -11.43 -8.44 -10.84
C ALA A 127 -10.83 -9.65 -10.09
N MET A 128 -10.48 -9.49 -8.81
CA MET A 128 -9.96 -10.56 -7.97
C MET A 128 -11.03 -11.50 -7.42
N VAL A 129 -12.20 -10.98 -7.02
CA VAL A 129 -13.16 -11.73 -6.18
C VAL A 129 -14.53 -12.00 -6.79
N ASP A 130 -15.00 -11.21 -7.78
CA ASP A 130 -16.32 -11.38 -8.41
C ASP A 130 -16.31 -12.45 -9.52
N GLY A 131 -15.31 -13.33 -9.50
CA GLY A 131 -15.07 -14.36 -10.51
C GLY A 131 -15.14 -15.77 -9.93
N PRO A 132 -14.20 -16.66 -10.29
CA PRO A 132 -14.19 -18.02 -9.77
C PRO A 132 -13.93 -18.03 -8.26
N THR A 133 -14.73 -18.80 -7.52
CA THR A 133 -14.52 -19.00 -6.06
C THR A 133 -13.41 -19.99 -5.75
N ARG A 134 -12.91 -20.72 -6.76
CA ARG A 134 -11.82 -21.68 -6.63
C ARG A 134 -10.87 -21.58 -7.81
N ILE A 135 -9.57 -21.49 -7.51
CA ILE A 135 -8.53 -21.43 -8.52
C ILE A 135 -7.41 -22.43 -8.20
N ARG A 136 -6.67 -22.84 -9.22
CA ARG A 136 -5.38 -23.50 -9.05
C ARG A 136 -4.38 -22.48 -8.53
N ARG A 137 -3.52 -22.90 -7.59
CA ARG A 137 -2.48 -22.01 -7.05
C ARG A 137 -1.43 -21.72 -8.12
N PHE A 138 -0.92 -20.50 -8.07
CA PHE A 138 0.26 -20.06 -8.80
C PHE A 138 1.50 -20.59 -8.05
N ILE A 139 1.85 -21.85 -8.29
CA ILE A 139 3.03 -22.49 -7.69
C ILE A 139 4.31 -22.02 -8.40
N ASP A 140 4.21 -21.80 -9.70
CA ASP A 140 5.30 -21.23 -10.48
C ASP A 140 5.52 -19.75 -10.13
N ARG A 141 6.78 -19.40 -9.83
CA ARG A 141 7.16 -18.04 -9.44
C ARG A 141 6.91 -17.02 -10.54
N THR A 142 7.08 -17.41 -11.80
CA THR A 142 6.83 -16.53 -12.96
C THR A 142 5.35 -16.21 -13.06
N ALA A 143 4.49 -17.22 -12.94
CA ALA A 143 3.05 -17.04 -12.98
C ALA A 143 2.52 -16.19 -11.81
N LEU A 144 3.06 -16.37 -10.60
CA LEU A 144 2.73 -15.52 -9.46
C LEU A 144 3.22 -14.07 -9.65
N PHE A 145 4.40 -13.89 -10.24
CA PHE A 145 4.93 -12.58 -10.60
C PHE A 145 4.08 -11.90 -11.69
N GLU A 146 3.58 -12.64 -12.68
CA GLU A 146 2.65 -12.14 -13.68
C GLU A 146 1.33 -11.67 -13.06
N LEU A 147 0.77 -12.43 -12.12
CA LEU A 147 -0.41 -12.03 -11.34
C LEU A 147 -0.14 -10.72 -10.58
N SER A 148 0.97 -10.65 -9.85
CA SER A 148 1.41 -9.44 -9.14
C SER A 148 1.53 -8.24 -10.07
N ASN A 149 2.11 -8.42 -11.26
CA ASN A 149 2.22 -7.34 -12.25
C ASN A 149 0.87 -6.88 -12.80
N LEU A 150 -0.10 -7.77 -12.95
CA LEU A 150 -1.46 -7.40 -13.35
C LEU A 150 -2.17 -6.62 -12.25
N ILE A 151 -2.02 -7.02 -11.00
CA ILE A 151 -2.53 -6.26 -9.84
C ILE A 151 -1.89 -4.88 -9.80
N LEU A 152 -0.56 -4.78 -9.95
CA LEU A 152 0.16 -3.51 -10.00
C LEU A 152 -0.40 -2.58 -11.09
N LYS A 153 -0.63 -3.10 -12.29
CA LYS A 153 -1.24 -2.32 -13.39
C LYS A 153 -2.66 -1.84 -13.09
N CYS A 154 -3.42 -2.57 -12.26
CA CYS A 154 -4.75 -2.14 -11.82
C CYS A 154 -4.63 -1.04 -10.77
N LEU A 155 -3.73 -1.20 -9.79
CA LEU A 155 -3.43 -0.18 -8.79
C LEU A 155 -2.93 1.12 -9.43
N ASP A 156 -1.99 1.04 -10.39
CA ASP A 156 -1.51 2.20 -11.16
C ASP A 156 -2.67 2.92 -11.89
N ALA A 157 -3.62 2.16 -12.43
CA ALA A 157 -4.77 2.73 -13.13
C ALA A 157 -5.77 3.38 -12.17
N ALA A 158 -6.04 2.75 -11.02
CA ALA A 158 -6.94 3.26 -9.99
C ALA A 158 -6.36 4.46 -9.23
N ASN A 159 -5.04 4.50 -9.02
CA ASN A 159 -4.32 5.58 -8.34
C ASN A 159 -4.07 6.80 -9.25
N ARG A 160 -4.20 6.64 -10.57
CA ARG A 160 -3.88 7.71 -11.51
C ARG A 160 -4.70 8.99 -11.32
N PRO A 161 -6.04 8.96 -11.16
CA PRO A 161 -6.81 10.16 -10.89
C PRO A 161 -6.29 10.92 -9.66
N TYR A 162 -5.99 10.21 -8.57
CA TYR A 162 -5.42 10.78 -7.34
C TYR A 162 -4.12 11.52 -7.61
N ALA A 163 -3.18 10.88 -8.30
CA ALA A 163 -1.90 11.49 -8.64
C ALA A 163 -2.06 12.77 -9.48
N GLU A 164 -3.00 12.82 -10.42
CA GLU A 164 -3.23 14.03 -11.21
C GLU A 164 -3.88 15.15 -10.38
N VAL A 165 -4.82 14.85 -9.48
CA VAL A 165 -5.40 15.86 -8.57
C VAL A 165 -4.33 16.44 -7.65
N LEU A 166 -3.47 15.59 -7.07
CA LEU A 166 -2.37 16.04 -6.19
C LEU A 166 -1.33 16.89 -6.92
N ARG A 167 -1.05 16.62 -8.20
CA ARG A 167 -0.16 17.46 -9.02
C ARG A 167 -0.69 18.87 -9.24
N LEU A 168 -2.01 19.03 -9.20
CA LEU A 168 -2.68 20.34 -9.20
C LEU A 168 -2.69 20.98 -7.80
N GLY A 169 -2.10 20.29 -6.80
CA GLY A 169 -2.13 20.60 -5.38
C GLY A 169 -3.49 20.31 -4.72
N LEU A 170 -4.49 19.82 -5.47
CA LEU A 170 -5.88 19.71 -5.04
C LEU A 170 -6.08 18.50 -4.11
N CYS A 171 -7.16 18.51 -3.31
CA CYS A 171 -7.48 17.39 -2.42
C CYS A 171 -8.31 16.33 -3.17
N PRO A 172 -7.85 15.08 -3.33
CA PRO A 172 -8.60 14.05 -4.07
C PRO A 172 -10.04 13.85 -3.59
N LYS A 173 -10.30 13.98 -2.29
CA LYS A 173 -11.66 13.87 -1.72
C LYS A 173 -12.65 14.85 -2.37
N ASP A 174 -12.23 16.09 -2.62
CA ASP A 174 -13.11 17.13 -3.14
C ASP A 174 -13.34 17.03 -4.67
N TRP A 175 -12.47 16.31 -5.38
CA TRP A 175 -12.43 16.29 -6.85
C TRP A 175 -12.74 14.94 -7.48
N LEU A 176 -12.62 13.85 -6.70
CA LEU A 176 -12.86 12.49 -7.16
C LEU A 176 -14.09 11.85 -6.52
N THR A 177 -14.75 12.53 -5.59
CA THR A 177 -16.01 12.06 -4.98
C THR A 177 -17.13 13.05 -5.30
N GLY A 178 -18.25 12.56 -5.87
CA GLY A 178 -19.44 13.39 -6.16
C GLY A 178 -19.94 13.32 -7.61
N SER A 179 -20.98 14.10 -7.92
CA SER A 179 -21.65 14.14 -9.24
C SER A 179 -20.91 14.93 -10.31
N GLU A 180 -19.86 15.66 -9.94
CA GLU A 180 -19.00 16.45 -10.85
C GLU A 180 -17.59 15.84 -10.95
N GLU A 181 -17.49 14.51 -11.02
CA GLU A 181 -16.21 13.82 -11.12
C GLU A 181 -15.42 14.31 -12.35
N VAL A 182 -14.26 14.91 -12.10
CA VAL A 182 -13.39 15.40 -13.17
C VAL A 182 -12.66 14.21 -13.79
N THR A 183 -12.81 14.05 -15.12
CA THR A 183 -12.14 12.95 -15.81
C THR A 183 -10.62 13.08 -15.72
N VAL A 184 -9.91 11.94 -15.71
CA VAL A 184 -8.44 11.89 -15.72
C VAL A 184 -7.84 12.69 -16.90
N ASN A 185 -8.53 12.73 -18.03
CA ASN A 185 -8.07 13.49 -19.20
C ASN A 185 -8.14 15.00 -18.93
N THR A 186 -9.21 15.47 -18.31
CA THR A 186 -9.35 16.87 -17.89
C THR A 186 -8.30 17.23 -16.84
N LEU A 187 -8.06 16.38 -15.85
CA LEU A 187 -7.01 16.60 -14.82
C LEU A 187 -5.61 16.71 -15.43
N LYS A 188 -5.26 15.84 -16.39
CA LYS A 188 -3.99 15.92 -17.12
C LYS A 188 -3.86 17.19 -17.94
N ALA A 189 -4.92 17.58 -18.65
CA ALA A 189 -4.91 18.80 -19.44
C ALA A 189 -4.76 20.03 -18.53
N ALA A 190 -5.46 20.05 -17.40
CA ALA A 190 -5.31 21.09 -16.38
C ALA A 190 -3.89 21.14 -15.80
N ASN A 191 -3.22 20.00 -15.62
CA ASN A 191 -1.82 19.96 -15.16
C ASN A 191 -0.87 20.47 -16.25
N GLY A 192 -1.13 20.15 -17.52
CA GLY A 192 -0.42 20.75 -18.66
C GLY A 192 -0.58 22.28 -18.71
N PHE A 193 -1.81 22.76 -18.56
CA PHE A 193 -2.13 24.17 -18.44
C PHE A 193 -1.40 24.83 -17.26
N LEU A 194 -1.41 24.22 -16.08
CA LEU A 194 -0.71 24.74 -14.90
C LEU A 194 0.80 24.86 -15.14
N LYS A 195 1.43 23.88 -15.78
CA LYS A 195 2.85 23.94 -16.15
C LYS A 195 3.12 25.08 -17.14
N ALA A 196 2.30 25.22 -18.17
CA ALA A 196 2.40 26.31 -19.13
C ALA A 196 2.22 27.69 -18.44
N LEU A 197 1.25 27.79 -17.53
CA LEU A 197 0.98 29.00 -16.78
C LEU A 197 2.16 29.40 -15.88
N ARG A 198 2.80 28.45 -15.19
CA ARG A 198 4.01 28.73 -14.41
C ARG A 198 5.14 29.26 -15.28
N THR A 199 5.33 28.70 -16.47
CA THR A 199 6.30 29.23 -17.45
C THR A 199 5.97 30.66 -17.85
N GLU A 200 4.71 30.96 -18.19
CA GLU A 200 4.28 32.32 -18.56
C GLU A 200 4.44 33.33 -17.41
N MET A 201 4.28 32.87 -16.17
CA MET A 201 4.49 33.65 -14.95
C MET A 201 5.96 33.71 -14.52
N ASN A 202 6.90 33.14 -15.29
CA ASN A 202 8.32 33.03 -14.91
C ASN A 202 8.55 32.37 -13.54
N ASP A 203 7.76 31.33 -13.24
CA ASP A 203 7.74 30.61 -11.95
C ASP A 203 7.39 31.47 -10.73
N GLU A 204 6.90 32.69 -10.94
CA GLU A 204 6.42 33.56 -9.86
C GLU A 204 5.09 33.04 -9.30
N VAL A 205 5.09 32.63 -8.04
CA VAL A 205 3.91 32.16 -7.30
C VAL A 205 3.49 33.17 -6.23
N GLY A 206 2.23 33.16 -5.81
CA GLY A 206 1.71 34.07 -4.78
C GLY A 206 1.07 35.35 -5.33
N ARG A 207 0.86 35.44 -6.65
CA ARG A 207 0.09 36.51 -7.30
C ARG A 207 -0.94 35.95 -8.27
N ARG A 208 -1.96 36.74 -8.57
CA ARG A 208 -2.92 36.38 -9.62
C ARG A 208 -2.25 36.49 -11.00
N PRO A 209 -2.42 35.50 -11.88
CA PRO A 209 -2.00 35.64 -13.28
C PRO A 209 -2.83 36.71 -13.99
N THR A 210 -2.20 37.39 -14.93
CA THR A 210 -2.83 38.34 -15.83
C THR A 210 -3.68 37.63 -16.88
N ALA A 211 -4.61 38.35 -17.52
CA ALA A 211 -5.44 37.79 -18.59
C ALA A 211 -4.57 37.27 -19.75
N ASP A 212 -3.52 37.99 -20.11
CA ASP A 212 -2.63 37.59 -21.21
C ASP A 212 -1.82 36.33 -20.88
N GLU A 213 -1.32 36.20 -19.64
CA GLU A 213 -0.63 34.96 -19.18
C GLU A 213 -1.58 33.75 -19.24
N LEU A 214 -2.85 33.93 -18.85
CA LEU A 214 -3.86 32.86 -18.91
C LEU A 214 -4.15 32.42 -20.34
N GLU A 215 -4.33 33.36 -21.26
CA GLU A 215 -4.63 33.02 -22.65
C GLU A 215 -3.43 32.40 -23.37
N ARG A 216 -2.19 32.86 -23.09
CA ARG A 216 -0.98 32.22 -23.64
C ARG A 216 -0.77 30.82 -23.10
N ALA A 217 -0.95 30.61 -21.80
CA ALA A 217 -0.90 29.29 -21.20
C ALA A 217 -1.97 28.34 -21.78
N PHE A 218 -3.18 28.85 -22.00
CA PHE A 218 -4.27 28.07 -22.59
C PHE A 218 -4.00 27.72 -24.05
N ALA A 219 -3.46 28.66 -24.84
CA ALA A 219 -3.06 28.40 -26.22
C ALA A 219 -1.98 27.31 -26.31
N ALA A 220 -1.04 27.30 -25.35
CA ALA A 220 0.01 26.28 -25.27
C ALA A 220 -0.51 24.93 -24.77
N SER A 221 -1.50 24.91 -23.88
CA SER A 221 -2.08 23.69 -23.30
C SER A 221 -3.58 23.85 -23.02
N PRO A 222 -4.43 23.59 -24.04
CA PRO A 222 -5.88 23.72 -23.90
C PRO A 222 -6.47 22.69 -22.94
N VAL A 223 -7.50 23.08 -22.20
CA VAL A 223 -8.26 22.18 -21.31
C VAL A 223 -9.60 21.82 -21.95
N PRO A 224 -9.96 20.52 -22.08
CA PRO A 224 -11.23 20.10 -22.67
C PRO A 224 -12.45 20.73 -21.97
N GLY A 225 -13.43 21.18 -22.77
CA GLY A 225 -14.66 21.79 -22.26
C GLY A 225 -14.55 23.28 -21.92
N SER A 226 -13.45 23.94 -22.29
CA SER A 226 -13.29 25.39 -22.18
C SER A 226 -12.80 25.96 -23.51
N ASP A 227 -13.30 27.14 -23.88
CA ASP A 227 -12.97 27.78 -25.17
C ASP A 227 -11.81 28.78 -25.05
N SER A 228 -11.41 29.16 -23.83
CA SER A 228 -10.33 30.12 -23.57
C SER A 228 -9.76 29.94 -22.15
N GLY A 229 -8.61 30.58 -21.88
CA GLY A 229 -8.01 30.61 -20.55
C GLY A 229 -8.93 31.27 -19.52
N ALA A 230 -9.58 32.38 -19.90
CA ALA A 230 -10.57 33.05 -19.06
C ALA A 230 -11.83 32.19 -18.83
N ALA A 231 -12.29 31.43 -19.84
CA ALA A 231 -13.41 30.51 -19.67
C ALA A 231 -13.06 29.38 -18.71
N PHE A 232 -11.87 28.78 -18.85
CA PHE A 232 -11.38 27.76 -17.95
C PHE A 232 -11.25 28.28 -16.52
N GLY A 233 -10.67 29.48 -16.32
CA GLY A 233 -10.51 30.10 -15.00
C GLY A 233 -11.82 30.37 -14.25
N ARG A 234 -12.96 30.43 -14.96
CA ARG A 234 -14.31 30.56 -14.35
C ARG A 234 -14.94 29.22 -13.96
N THR A 235 -14.39 28.10 -14.43
CA THR A 235 -14.84 26.77 -13.98
C THR A 235 -14.43 26.53 -12.53
N THR A 236 -15.11 25.62 -11.83
CA THR A 236 -14.74 25.21 -10.46
C THR A 236 -13.27 24.78 -10.40
N LEU A 237 -12.84 23.92 -11.35
CA LEU A 237 -11.47 23.42 -11.43
C LEU A 237 -10.45 24.51 -11.70
N GLY A 238 -10.68 25.33 -12.72
CA GLY A 238 -9.78 26.42 -13.07
C GLY A 238 -9.66 27.45 -11.94
N GLY A 239 -10.78 27.85 -11.33
CA GLY A 239 -10.80 28.76 -10.20
C GLY A 239 -10.00 28.25 -9.00
N ALA A 240 -10.14 26.96 -8.67
CA ALA A 240 -9.37 26.33 -7.59
C ALA A 240 -7.86 26.34 -7.87
N ILE A 241 -7.44 25.98 -9.08
CA ILE A 241 -6.03 26.03 -9.50
C ILE A 241 -5.48 27.46 -9.43
N LEU A 242 -6.22 28.45 -9.93
CA LEU A 242 -5.77 29.85 -9.95
C LEU A 242 -5.69 30.46 -8.54
N THR A 243 -6.61 30.10 -7.65
CA THR A 243 -6.60 30.54 -6.24
C THR A 243 -5.34 30.04 -5.53
N ARG A 244 -4.90 28.82 -5.85
CA ARG A 244 -3.66 28.21 -5.33
C ARG A 244 -2.41 28.90 -5.86
N VAL A 245 -2.33 29.10 -7.17
CA VAL A 245 -1.22 29.83 -7.82
C VAL A 245 -1.09 31.25 -7.23
N ALA A 246 -2.22 31.89 -6.93
CA ALA A 246 -2.26 33.20 -6.30
C ALA A 246 -1.89 33.21 -4.81
N GLY A 247 -1.55 32.06 -4.21
CA GLY A 247 -1.17 31.96 -2.79
C GLY A 247 -2.31 32.25 -1.82
N GLN A 248 -3.57 32.26 -2.29
CA GLN A 248 -4.75 32.56 -1.47
C GLN A 248 -5.23 31.32 -0.70
N ASP A 249 -4.76 30.13 -1.09
CA ASP A 249 -4.93 28.89 -0.34
C ASP A 249 -3.54 28.31 -0.03
N ILE A 250 -3.10 28.49 1.23
CA ILE A 250 -1.79 28.09 1.75
C ILE A 250 -1.87 26.72 2.44
N THR A 251 -2.91 25.92 2.16
CA THR A 251 -2.84 24.48 2.48
C THR A 251 -1.74 23.86 1.62
N ARG A 252 -0.52 23.96 2.17
CA ARG A 252 0.79 23.50 1.72
C ARG A 252 0.80 22.91 0.31
N MET A 253 1.34 23.65 -0.65
CA MET A 253 1.91 23.11 -1.89
C MET A 253 3.06 22.16 -1.53
N VAL A 254 2.77 20.98 -1.00
CA VAL A 254 3.74 19.90 -1.02
C VAL A 254 3.52 19.26 -2.38
N SER A 255 4.32 19.66 -3.35
CA SER A 255 4.28 19.04 -4.68
C SER A 255 4.46 17.54 -4.49
N TYR A 256 3.76 16.71 -5.26
CA TYR A 256 3.93 15.25 -5.21
C TYR A 256 5.42 14.86 -5.26
N GLU A 257 6.24 15.58 -6.03
CA GLU A 257 7.69 15.38 -6.15
C GLU A 257 8.44 15.76 -4.86
N SER A 258 8.03 16.82 -4.16
CA SER A 258 8.57 17.21 -2.84
C SER A 258 8.12 16.25 -1.74
N VAL A 259 6.90 15.71 -1.81
CA VAL A 259 6.42 14.66 -0.90
C VAL A 259 7.14 13.36 -1.15
N GLU A 260 7.31 12.94 -2.40
CA GLU A 260 8.00 11.71 -2.78
C GLU A 260 9.48 11.78 -2.37
N ALA A 261 10.12 12.96 -2.50
CA ALA A 261 11.47 13.20 -1.99
C ALA A 261 11.54 13.16 -0.46
N VAL A 262 10.62 13.83 0.25
CA VAL A 262 10.60 13.84 1.73
C VAL A 262 10.21 12.47 2.31
N LEU A 263 9.26 11.75 1.70
CA LEU A 263 8.92 10.37 2.07
C LEU A 263 10.10 9.45 1.75
N SER A 264 10.78 9.58 0.61
CA SER A 264 11.99 8.79 0.31
C SER A 264 13.11 9.04 1.34
N ASP A 265 13.28 10.29 1.80
CA ASP A 265 14.26 10.66 2.84
C ASP A 265 13.83 10.24 4.26
N THR A 266 12.53 10.16 4.56
CA THR A 266 12.00 9.71 5.88
C THR A 266 11.67 8.22 5.93
N LEU A 267 11.67 7.53 4.79
CA LEU A 267 11.63 6.07 4.66
C LEU A 267 13.02 5.44 4.82
N ALA A 268 14.02 6.21 5.26
CA ALA A 268 15.28 5.66 5.75
C ALA A 268 15.00 4.77 6.97
N ASP A 269 15.12 3.46 6.76
CA ASP A 269 15.11 2.32 7.71
C ASP A 269 15.05 2.68 9.22
N GLU A 270 13.90 3.14 9.71
CA GLU A 270 13.57 3.11 11.15
C GLU A 270 13.05 1.73 11.59
N ASP A 271 12.92 0.76 10.68
CA ASP A 271 12.41 -0.59 10.96
C ASP A 271 13.44 -1.50 11.69
N ASP A 272 14.64 -1.01 11.98
CA ASP A 272 15.64 -1.69 12.81
C ASP A 272 15.76 -1.12 14.24
N ALA A 273 14.92 -0.15 14.62
CA ALA A 273 14.87 0.28 16.02
C ALA A 273 14.18 -0.81 16.86
N PRO A 274 14.88 -1.47 17.80
CA PRO A 274 14.28 -2.55 18.58
C PRO A 274 13.10 -2.01 19.41
N LEU A 275 11.99 -2.78 19.43
CA LEU A 275 10.75 -2.45 20.17
C LEU A 275 10.99 -2.17 21.67
N LEU A 276 12.08 -2.70 22.21
CA LEU A 276 12.58 -2.47 23.56
C LEU A 276 14.10 -2.30 23.50
N GLN A 277 14.63 -1.38 24.29
CA GLN A 277 16.08 -1.29 24.45
C GLN A 277 16.60 -2.50 25.26
N PRO A 278 17.85 -2.95 25.07
CA PRO A 278 18.37 -4.14 25.75
C PRO A 278 18.28 -4.07 27.28
N ASP A 279 18.45 -2.89 27.86
CA ASP A 279 18.31 -2.62 29.29
C ASP A 279 16.88 -2.79 29.82
N GLU A 280 15.86 -2.57 28.97
CA GLU A 280 14.46 -2.83 29.28
C GLU A 280 14.07 -4.31 29.07
N ALA A 281 14.66 -4.95 28.06
CA ALA A 281 14.33 -6.31 27.65
C ALA A 281 14.97 -7.40 28.52
N LEU A 282 16.21 -7.20 29.01
CA LEU A 282 16.92 -8.20 29.84
C LEU A 282 16.19 -8.52 31.17
N PRO A 283 15.65 -7.55 31.93
CA PRO A 283 14.86 -7.85 33.13
C PRO A 283 13.55 -8.61 32.85
N LEU A 284 12.96 -8.43 31.66
CA LEU A 284 11.77 -9.18 31.22
C LEU A 284 12.14 -10.63 30.88
N LEU A 285 13.26 -10.82 30.18
CA LEU A 285 13.80 -12.14 29.86
C LEU A 285 14.10 -12.93 31.14
N ASP A 286 14.68 -12.30 32.17
CA ASP A 286 14.96 -12.92 33.46
C ASP A 286 13.70 -13.33 34.23
N ARG A 287 12.58 -12.64 34.01
CA ARG A 287 11.27 -13.05 34.55
C ARG A 287 10.69 -14.22 33.77
N ALA A 288 10.79 -14.20 32.44
CA ALA A 288 10.32 -15.29 31.58
C ALA A 288 11.07 -16.61 31.87
N VAL A 289 12.37 -16.55 32.16
CA VAL A 289 13.16 -17.71 32.56
C VAL A 289 12.73 -18.23 33.93
N ARG A 290 12.54 -17.36 34.92
CA ARG A 290 12.05 -17.74 36.26
C ARG A 290 10.65 -18.36 36.23
N ALA A 291 9.80 -17.90 35.30
CA ALA A 291 8.47 -18.44 35.08
C ALA A 291 8.46 -19.75 34.25
N GLY A 292 9.62 -20.22 33.77
CA GLY A 292 9.74 -21.43 32.96
C GLY A 292 9.23 -21.27 31.52
N ALA A 293 8.93 -20.05 31.07
CA ALA A 293 8.52 -19.78 29.69
C ALA A 293 9.71 -19.88 28.71
N VAL A 294 10.90 -19.49 29.19
CA VAL A 294 12.17 -19.59 28.48
C VAL A 294 13.09 -20.51 29.27
N ALA A 295 13.73 -21.48 28.60
CA ALA A 295 14.67 -22.36 29.27
C ALA A 295 15.96 -21.58 29.65
N PRO A 296 16.68 -21.97 30.72
CA PRO A 296 17.92 -21.31 31.12
C PRO A 296 18.96 -21.21 29.99
N ASP A 297 19.07 -22.25 29.17
CA ASP A 297 19.99 -22.29 28.02
C ASP A 297 19.52 -21.37 26.87
N GLU A 298 18.23 -21.08 26.76
CA GLU A 298 17.66 -20.16 25.73
C GLU A 298 17.86 -18.69 26.09
N ARG A 299 18.11 -18.38 27.36
CA ARG A 299 18.36 -17.01 27.85
C ARG A 299 19.56 -16.38 27.15
N GLY A 300 20.66 -17.12 27.04
CA GLY A 300 21.91 -16.61 26.45
C GLY A 300 21.75 -16.24 24.97
N LEU A 301 20.99 -17.05 24.22
CA LEU A 301 20.65 -16.77 22.83
C LEU A 301 19.83 -15.48 22.70
N LEU A 302 18.77 -15.35 23.49
CA LEU A 302 17.87 -14.19 23.42
C LEU A 302 18.57 -12.90 23.85
N ALA A 303 19.44 -12.96 24.86
CA ALA A 303 20.28 -11.83 25.26
C ALA A 303 21.25 -11.42 24.13
N ALA A 304 21.91 -12.38 23.48
CA ALA A 304 22.82 -12.08 22.37
C ALA A 304 22.10 -11.44 21.18
N ILE A 305 20.86 -11.86 20.89
CA ILE A 305 20.02 -11.26 19.83
C ILE A 305 19.62 -9.83 20.21
N LEU A 306 19.24 -9.59 21.47
CA LEU A 306 18.92 -8.24 21.96
C LEU A 306 20.12 -7.29 21.89
N GLU A 307 21.34 -7.80 22.04
CA GLU A 307 22.60 -7.06 21.86
C GLU A 307 23.00 -6.87 20.38
N GLY A 308 22.12 -7.25 19.44
CA GLY A 308 22.31 -7.04 18.00
C GLY A 308 23.08 -8.14 17.28
N ASN A 309 23.35 -9.29 17.92
CA ASN A 309 23.96 -10.42 17.22
C ASN A 309 22.93 -11.11 16.32
N PRO A 310 23.26 -11.39 15.04
CA PRO A 310 22.40 -12.17 14.18
C PRO A 310 22.12 -13.56 14.77
N LEU A 311 20.86 -14.01 14.68
CA LEU A 311 20.41 -15.31 15.19
C LEU A 311 21.33 -16.46 14.76
N ALA A 312 21.78 -16.46 13.50
CA ALA A 312 22.67 -17.49 12.96
C ALA A 312 24.03 -17.56 13.65
N ASP A 313 24.55 -16.44 14.17
CA ASP A 313 25.84 -16.37 14.86
C ASP A 313 25.69 -16.64 16.35
N ALA A 314 24.61 -16.14 16.97
CA ALA A 314 24.25 -16.48 18.35
C ALA A 314 23.98 -17.99 18.53
N MET A 315 23.42 -18.66 17.50
CA MET A 315 23.24 -20.12 17.51
C MET A 315 24.53 -20.92 17.29
N LYS A 316 25.56 -20.30 16.70
CA LYS A 316 26.85 -20.99 16.52
C LYS A 316 27.62 -21.09 17.84
N THR A 317 27.38 -20.23 18.81
CA THR A 317 28.17 -20.26 20.05
C THR A 317 27.60 -21.21 21.10
N ASP A 318 26.35 -21.66 20.94
CA ASP A 318 25.66 -22.51 21.92
C ASP A 318 25.49 -23.98 21.46
N LEU A 319 26.25 -24.88 22.08
CA LEU A 319 26.21 -26.32 21.79
C LEU A 319 24.91 -27.00 22.27
N GLY A 320 24.30 -26.50 23.36
CA GLY A 320 23.08 -27.04 23.95
C GLY A 320 21.88 -26.78 23.05
N LEU A 321 21.74 -25.54 22.57
CA LEU A 321 20.68 -25.14 21.66
C LEU A 321 20.76 -25.86 20.30
N ARG A 322 21.95 -26.06 19.75
CA ARG A 322 22.12 -26.86 18.52
C ARG A 322 21.69 -28.32 18.69
N ARG A 323 21.98 -28.92 19.86
CA ARG A 323 21.54 -30.29 20.16
C ARG A 323 20.04 -30.36 20.28
N ARG A 324 19.43 -29.37 20.94
CA ARG A 324 17.99 -29.29 21.09
C ARG A 324 17.27 -29.05 19.76
N LEU A 325 17.76 -28.12 18.94
CA LEU A 325 17.25 -27.90 17.59
C LEU A 325 17.25 -29.20 16.77
N LYS A 326 18.35 -29.96 16.85
CA LYS A 326 18.48 -31.24 16.15
C LYS A 326 17.57 -32.34 16.71
N ASN A 327 17.40 -32.41 18.02
CA ASN A 327 16.69 -33.52 18.68
C ASN A 327 15.18 -33.30 18.80
N ASP A 328 14.77 -32.06 19.07
CA ASP A 328 13.38 -31.73 19.40
C ASP A 328 12.65 -31.11 18.19
N PHE A 329 13.40 -30.57 17.22
CA PHE A 329 12.86 -29.83 16.07
C PHE A 329 13.42 -30.33 14.72
N ASP A 330 14.12 -31.47 14.68
CA ASP A 330 14.72 -32.06 13.46
C ASP A 330 15.61 -31.09 12.65
N GLY A 331 16.20 -30.09 13.30
CA GLY A 331 17.00 -29.05 12.64
C GLY A 331 16.20 -27.87 12.09
N ASP A 332 14.87 -27.84 12.26
CA ASP A 332 14.01 -26.76 11.78
C ASP A 332 14.06 -25.54 12.69
N LEU A 333 14.82 -24.53 12.25
CA LEU A 333 14.96 -23.25 12.95
C LEU A 333 13.65 -22.46 12.98
N GLY A 334 12.84 -22.54 11.94
CA GLY A 334 11.56 -21.83 11.88
C GLY A 334 10.58 -22.37 12.91
N ALA A 335 10.48 -23.69 13.03
CA ALA A 335 9.65 -24.36 14.03
C ALA A 335 10.09 -24.03 15.46
N TYR A 336 11.40 -24.02 15.72
CA TYR A 336 11.96 -23.63 17.02
C TYR A 336 11.66 -22.17 17.39
N VAL A 337 11.82 -21.23 16.45
CA VAL A 337 11.52 -19.81 16.67
C VAL A 337 10.03 -19.59 16.91
N ALA A 338 9.16 -20.31 16.19
CA ALA A 338 7.72 -20.24 16.37
C ALA A 338 7.28 -20.76 17.75
N ASP A 339 7.85 -21.88 18.22
CA ASP A 339 7.62 -22.42 19.56
C ASP A 339 8.06 -21.43 20.66
N LEU A 340 9.27 -20.90 20.56
CA LEU A 340 9.81 -19.95 21.52
C LEU A 340 8.96 -18.67 21.58
N SER A 341 8.56 -18.15 20.41
CA SER A 341 7.70 -16.97 20.30
C SER A 341 6.32 -17.24 20.93
N GLY A 342 5.75 -18.42 20.70
CA GLY A 342 4.47 -18.83 21.29
C GLY A 342 4.53 -18.92 22.82
N ARG A 343 5.59 -19.52 23.38
CA ARG A 343 5.80 -19.61 24.83
C ARG A 343 5.97 -18.26 25.49
N VAL A 344 6.74 -17.36 24.86
CA VAL A 344 6.95 -15.99 25.35
C VAL A 344 5.66 -15.17 25.26
N ALA A 345 4.91 -15.25 24.16
CA ALA A 345 3.64 -14.56 24.01
C ALA A 345 2.61 -15.02 25.05
N ALA A 346 2.51 -16.33 25.31
CA ALA A 346 1.63 -16.88 26.33
C ALA A 346 2.02 -16.42 27.75
N PHE A 347 3.32 -16.25 28.02
CA PHE A 347 3.80 -15.68 29.29
C PHE A 347 3.43 -14.20 29.42
N VAL A 348 3.65 -13.40 28.38
CA VAL A 348 3.28 -11.97 28.38
C VAL A 348 1.78 -11.80 28.60
N GLN A 349 0.95 -12.61 27.96
CA GLN A 349 -0.50 -12.57 28.17
C GLN A 349 -0.88 -12.88 29.63
N LYS A 350 -0.29 -13.91 30.23
CA LYS A 350 -0.52 -14.25 31.65
C LYS A 350 -0.06 -13.16 32.62
N GLU A 351 1.04 -12.47 32.32
CA GLU A 351 1.52 -11.33 33.12
C GLU A 351 0.60 -10.10 32.99
N LEU A 352 -0.03 -9.89 31.83
CA LEU A 352 -1.02 -8.83 31.63
C LEU A 352 -2.33 -9.14 32.37
N ASP A 353 -2.78 -10.39 32.30
CA ASP A 353 -4.02 -10.84 32.96
C ASP A 353 -3.89 -10.93 34.49
N GLY A 354 -2.67 -10.96 35.02
CA GLY A 354 -2.35 -11.05 36.44
C GLY A 354 -2.02 -9.72 37.14
N ARG A 355 -2.08 -8.59 36.44
CA ARG A 355 -1.95 -7.25 37.06
C ARG A 355 -3.32 -6.82 37.62
N PRO A 356 -3.42 -6.36 38.89
CA PRO A 356 -4.67 -5.87 39.46
C PRO A 356 -5.21 -4.64 38.75
#